data_AF-A0A931V4L0-F1
#
_entry.id   AF-A0A931V4L0-F1
#
_cell.length_a   1.000
_cell.length_b   1.000
_cell.length_c   1.000
_cell.angle_alpha   90.00
_cell.angle_beta   90.00
_cell.angle_gamma   90.00
#
_symmetry.space_group_name_H-M   'P 1'
#
loop_
_entity.id
_entity.type
_entity.pdbx_description
1 polymer ?
#
loop_
_entity_poly.entity_id
_entity_poly.type
_entity_poly.pdbx_seq_one_letter_code
_entity_poly.pdbx_strand_id
1 'polypeptide(L)'
;MRALALSIGTALLGLVGAARAEESPAPVATPAPVATTPSAATGADALTPDEWWAQYRAARALMAQGSWEAAAAAFEALVANAPDAPAAARAKEDATLCRSWIERGLVLIPRADLGESTVHARQANERTTDEIAVLYTNAVFYGLGTGAWLAIQTEPDSAAGAILPALGLAGGAALGVYALDSGKPLGYGVPQSMVTGMYIGLYEGIAWTVWNQSQHRSYEAWSGETVATMIWGGATVGLAAGGLIGTARGTTPGRASFVGSASLWSAVVAGFLTSAIVPKDDKQDDRTWLAVALGVNAGAIGGALAAGGVSPTVARVRFLDLGGIAGLLVAGGLYVASESDNDTARDLSISGGAAAGLAVAWFATQGMPKDEPKTPATVAGVAMPNLSLVPVRGGATLGLHGYF
;
A
#
# COMPACT_ATOMS: atom_id res chain seq x y z
N MET A 1 -4.17 -13.99 -30.39
CA MET A 1 -3.91 -14.32 -28.96
C MET A 1 -2.49 -14.00 -28.50
N ARG A 2 -1.40 -14.48 -29.13
CA ARG A 2 -0.01 -14.12 -28.73
C ARG A 2 0.25 -12.60 -28.65
N ALA A 3 -0.30 -11.80 -29.57
CA ALA A 3 -0.18 -10.34 -29.53
C ALA A 3 -0.98 -9.66 -28.39
N LEU A 4 -2.09 -10.27 -27.94
CA LEU A 4 -2.91 -9.78 -26.83
C LEU A 4 -2.25 -10.09 -25.48
N ALA A 5 -1.67 -11.29 -25.34
CA ALA A 5 -0.90 -11.67 -24.16
C ALA A 5 0.36 -10.79 -23.99
N LEU A 6 1.05 -10.45 -25.08
CA LEU A 6 2.22 -9.57 -25.05
C LEU A 6 1.85 -8.13 -24.65
N SER A 7 0.71 -7.61 -25.13
CA SER A 7 0.25 -6.25 -24.82
C SER A 7 -0.29 -6.10 -23.39
N ILE A 8 -0.92 -7.15 -22.83
CA ILE A 8 -1.30 -7.20 -21.41
C ILE A 8 -0.05 -7.21 -20.50
N GLY A 9 1.01 -7.93 -20.89
CA GLY A 9 2.29 -7.91 -20.17
C GLY A 9 2.94 -6.51 -20.12
N THR A 10 2.91 -5.77 -21.22
CA THR A 10 3.43 -4.39 -21.28
C THR A 10 2.59 -3.41 -20.46
N ALA A 11 1.26 -3.59 -20.42
CA ALA A 11 0.37 -2.77 -19.60
C ALA A 11 0.58 -2.99 -18.09
N LEU A 12 0.83 -4.23 -17.67
CA LEU A 12 1.17 -4.57 -16.27
C LEU A 12 2.52 -3.98 -15.84
N LEU A 13 3.51 -3.92 -16.74
CA LEU A 13 4.82 -3.30 -16.47
C LEU A 13 4.74 -1.76 -16.36
N GLY A 14 3.84 -1.10 -17.10
CA GLY A 14 3.64 0.35 -17.03
C GLY A 14 3.10 0.84 -15.68
N LEU A 15 2.34 0.01 -14.97
CA LEU A 15 1.75 0.32 -13.67
C LEU A 15 2.75 0.32 -12.51
N VAL A 16 3.85 -0.42 -12.64
CA VAL A 16 4.94 -0.45 -11.63
C VAL A 16 5.83 0.80 -11.73
N GLY A 17 5.88 1.45 -12.91
CA GLY A 17 6.77 2.59 -13.17
C GLY A 17 6.26 3.97 -12.74
N ALA A 18 4.96 4.13 -12.46
CA ALA A 18 4.34 5.44 -12.25
C ALA A 18 4.53 6.05 -10.83
N ALA A 19 5.10 5.31 -9.88
CA ALA A 19 5.37 5.79 -8.53
C ALA A 19 6.88 5.88 -8.27
N ARG A 20 7.57 6.74 -9.02
CA ARG A 20 8.80 7.35 -8.48
C ARG A 20 8.35 8.20 -7.30
N ALA A 21 8.57 7.70 -6.09
CA ALA A 21 8.63 8.59 -4.94
C ALA A 21 9.71 9.61 -5.28
N GLU A 22 9.31 10.86 -5.53
CA GLU A 22 10.24 11.97 -5.37
C GLU A 22 10.73 11.86 -3.93
N GLU A 23 11.94 11.35 -3.79
CA GLU A 23 12.68 11.41 -2.55
C GLU A 23 12.83 12.90 -2.28
N SER A 24 11.92 13.43 -1.46
CA SER A 24 11.93 14.84 -1.09
C SER A 24 13.34 15.11 -0.56
N PRO A 25 14.12 16.01 -1.20
CA PRO A 25 15.51 16.21 -0.83
C PRO A 25 15.54 16.49 0.66
N ALA A 26 16.35 15.72 1.39
CA ALA A 26 16.50 15.87 2.84
C ALA A 26 16.61 17.37 3.13
N PRO A 27 15.76 17.92 4.01
CA PRO A 27 15.75 19.36 4.28
C PRO A 27 17.17 19.75 4.64
N VAL A 28 17.75 20.68 3.86
CA VAL A 28 19.06 21.25 4.15
C VAL A 28 19.00 21.74 5.58
N ALA A 29 19.69 21.04 6.48
CA ALA A 29 19.71 21.36 7.90
C ALA A 29 20.09 22.84 8.01
N THR A 30 19.11 23.66 8.39
CA THR A 30 19.36 25.07 8.65
C THR A 30 20.37 25.07 9.80
N PRO A 31 21.54 25.73 9.65
CA PRO A 31 22.55 25.72 10.70
C PRO A 31 21.88 26.14 12.01
N ALA A 32 22.04 25.29 13.02
CA ALA A 32 21.46 25.52 14.33
C ALA A 32 21.80 26.95 14.77
N PRO A 33 20.84 27.74 15.28
CA PRO A 33 21.14 29.05 15.83
C PRO A 33 22.24 28.87 16.86
N VAL A 34 23.36 29.57 16.66
CA VAL A 34 24.50 29.54 17.57
C VAL A 34 23.96 29.93 18.94
N ALA A 35 23.86 28.95 19.84
CA ALA A 35 23.45 29.18 21.21
C ALA A 35 24.48 30.14 21.81
N THR A 36 24.06 31.38 22.06
CA THR A 36 24.83 32.32 22.86
C THR A 36 24.96 31.73 24.25
N THR A 37 26.11 31.15 24.54
CA THR A 37 26.48 30.66 25.86
C THR A 37 26.28 31.81 26.85
N PRO A 38 25.43 31.66 27.88
CA PRO A 38 25.29 32.69 28.90
C PRO A 38 26.65 32.88 29.56
N SER A 39 27.20 34.09 29.43
CA SER A 39 28.41 34.51 30.13
C SER A 39 28.20 34.27 31.61
N ALA A 40 29.08 33.49 32.23
CA ALA A 40 29.08 33.22 33.66
C ALA A 40 29.36 34.54 34.40
N ALA A 41 28.31 35.28 34.73
CA ALA A 41 28.39 36.49 35.54
C ALA A 41 28.68 36.06 37.00
N THR A 42 29.94 36.23 37.38
CA THR A 42 30.44 36.03 38.75
C THR A 42 29.95 37.19 39.61
N GLY A 43 28.73 37.07 40.12
CA GLY A 43 28.06 38.05 40.99
C GLY A 43 26.61 37.62 41.18
N ALA A 44 26.37 36.60 42.00
CA ALA A 44 25.06 35.99 42.19
C ALA A 44 24.16 36.86 43.08
N ASP A 45 23.65 37.95 42.51
CA ASP A 45 22.42 38.53 43.03
C ASP A 45 21.30 37.50 42.85
N ALA A 46 20.57 37.22 43.93
CA ALA A 46 19.45 36.27 43.89
C ALA A 46 18.44 36.74 42.84
N LEU A 47 18.08 35.85 41.91
CA LEU A 47 17.08 36.15 40.88
C LEU A 47 15.79 36.63 41.55
N THR A 48 15.21 37.68 41.00
CA THR A 48 13.84 38.04 41.37
C THR A 48 12.88 36.91 40.97
N PRO A 49 11.73 36.74 41.66
CA PRO A 49 10.77 35.70 41.31
C PRO A 49 10.34 35.73 39.83
N ASP A 50 10.19 36.91 39.24
CA ASP A 50 9.81 37.08 37.84
C ASP A 50 10.91 36.62 36.87
N GLU A 51 12.17 36.93 37.18
CA GLU A 51 13.33 36.46 36.42
C GLU A 51 13.47 34.93 36.49
N TRP A 52 13.27 34.35 37.67
CA TRP A 52 13.29 32.89 37.85
C TRP A 52 12.23 32.21 36.98
N TRP A 53 10.99 32.70 37.00
CA TRP A 53 9.91 32.14 36.17
C TRP A 53 10.14 32.35 34.67
N ALA A 54 10.76 33.46 34.27
CA ALA A 54 11.15 33.68 32.88
C ALA A 54 12.19 32.64 32.42
N GLN A 55 13.23 32.40 33.22
CA GLN A 55 14.24 31.39 32.93
C GLN A 55 13.67 29.96 32.96
N TYR A 56 12.78 29.66 33.91
CA TYR A 56 12.10 28.36 33.96
C TYR A 56 11.25 28.11 32.70
N ARG A 57 10.53 29.13 32.20
CA ARG A 57 9.80 29.04 30.91
C ARG A 57 10.75 28.81 29.73
N ALA A 58 11.92 29.45 29.71
CA ALA A 58 12.93 29.23 28.68
C ALA A 58 13.48 27.79 28.72
N ALA A 59 13.77 27.25 29.91
CA ALA A 59 14.17 25.85 30.08
C ALA A 59 13.08 24.87 29.61
N ARG A 60 11.80 25.17 29.92
CA ARG A 60 10.65 24.42 29.40
C ARG A 60 10.52 24.50 27.87
N ALA A 61 10.88 25.62 27.26
CA ALA A 61 10.89 25.75 25.80
C ALA A 61 11.99 24.89 25.17
N LEU A 62 13.19 24.85 25.76
CA LEU A 62 14.28 23.94 25.34
C LEU A 62 13.85 22.48 25.45
N MET A 63 13.18 22.11 26.56
CA MET A 63 12.58 20.80 26.73
C MET A 63 11.56 20.52 25.63
N ALA A 64 10.60 21.43 25.37
CA ALA A 64 9.61 21.23 24.32
C ALA A 64 10.20 21.10 22.89
N GLN A 65 11.44 21.55 22.67
CA GLN A 65 12.17 21.43 21.41
C GLN A 65 13.02 20.15 21.29
N GLY A 66 13.07 19.31 22.34
CA GLY A 66 13.92 18.12 22.36
C GLY A 66 15.38 18.37 22.71
N SER A 67 15.74 19.60 23.08
CA SER A 67 17.10 19.98 23.51
C SER A 67 17.34 19.57 24.96
N TRP A 68 17.25 18.27 25.24
CA TRP A 68 17.21 17.72 26.60
C TRP A 68 18.43 18.06 27.44
N GLU A 69 19.62 18.06 26.85
CA GLU A 69 20.86 18.35 27.57
C GLU A 69 20.91 19.80 28.02
N ALA A 70 20.57 20.74 27.13
CA ALA A 70 20.47 22.16 27.45
C ALA A 70 19.34 22.44 28.45
N ALA A 71 18.19 21.78 28.31
CA ALA A 71 17.07 21.91 29.23
C ALA A 71 17.43 21.42 30.64
N ALA A 72 18.07 20.24 30.75
CA ALA A 72 18.51 19.69 32.02
C ALA A 72 19.47 20.64 32.75
N ALA A 73 20.50 21.13 32.05
CA ALA A 73 21.45 22.08 32.62
C ALA A 73 20.78 23.40 33.06
N ALA A 74 19.84 23.92 32.28
CA ALA A 74 19.08 25.12 32.64
C ALA A 74 18.21 24.91 33.88
N PHE A 75 17.53 23.77 34.00
CA PHE A 75 16.76 23.43 35.20
C PHE A 75 17.64 23.22 36.43
N GLU A 76 18.80 22.56 36.29
CA GLU A 76 19.76 22.36 37.38
C GLU A 76 20.27 23.70 37.94
N ALA A 77 20.56 24.68 37.06
CA ALA A 77 20.96 26.03 37.47
C ALA A 77 19.85 26.79 38.24
N LEU A 78 18.58 26.52 37.93
CA LEU A 78 17.44 27.17 38.58
C LEU A 78 17.18 26.67 39.99
N VAL A 79 17.61 25.44 40.34
CA VAL A 79 17.40 24.85 41.68
C VAL A 79 18.08 25.70 42.75
N ALA A 80 19.28 26.23 42.48
CA ALA A 80 20.06 27.01 43.44
C ALA A 80 19.49 28.41 43.73
N ASN A 81 18.71 28.96 42.80
CA ASN A 81 18.18 30.33 42.85
C ASN A 81 16.64 30.37 42.96
N ALA A 82 16.01 29.29 43.40
CA ALA A 82 14.56 29.18 43.44
C ALA A 82 13.93 30.11 44.49
N PRO A 83 12.79 30.77 44.18
CA PRO A 83 12.11 31.67 45.11
C PRO A 83 11.52 30.94 46.32
N ASP A 84 11.20 29.65 46.16
CA ASP A 84 10.66 28.78 47.21
C ASP A 84 11.04 27.31 46.98
N ALA A 85 10.82 26.47 48.01
CA ALA A 85 11.12 25.05 47.93
C ALA A 85 10.29 24.28 46.87
N PRO A 86 8.99 24.56 46.68
CA PRO A 86 8.22 23.98 45.57
C PRO A 86 8.79 24.27 44.18
N ALA A 87 9.25 25.49 43.91
CA ALA A 87 9.88 25.87 42.65
C ALA A 87 11.20 25.11 42.42
N ALA A 88 12.01 24.97 43.46
CA ALA A 88 13.24 24.17 43.43
C ALA A 88 12.94 22.69 43.11
N ALA A 89 11.91 22.11 43.76
CA ALA A 89 11.51 20.73 43.53
C ALA A 89 11.05 20.51 42.09
N ARG A 90 10.24 21.42 41.53
CA ARG A 90 9.75 21.33 40.15
C ARG A 90 10.88 21.39 39.13
N ALA A 91 11.83 22.33 39.28
CA ALA A 91 12.99 22.39 38.39
C ALA A 91 13.84 21.11 38.48
N LYS A 92 14.03 20.57 39.69
CA LYS A 92 14.76 19.31 39.89
C LYS A 92 14.08 18.10 39.23
N GLU A 93 12.76 18.00 39.33
CA GLU A 93 11.98 16.95 38.66
C GLU A 93 12.11 17.04 37.13
N ASP A 94 11.95 18.22 36.55
CA ASP A 94 12.09 18.42 35.10
C ASP A 94 13.52 18.15 34.61
N ALA A 95 14.55 18.54 35.37
CA ALA A 95 15.94 18.18 35.09
C ALA A 95 16.15 16.66 35.05
N THR A 96 15.63 15.96 36.06
CA THR A 96 15.71 14.49 36.18
C THR A 96 15.00 13.81 35.02
N LEU A 97 13.83 14.32 34.62
CA LEU A 97 13.08 13.82 33.48
C LEU A 97 13.89 13.97 32.18
N CYS A 98 14.47 15.15 31.94
CA CYS A 98 15.33 15.39 30.77
C CYS A 98 16.53 14.43 30.75
N ARG A 99 17.21 14.22 31.88
CA ARG A 99 18.32 13.24 32.00
C ARG A 99 17.86 11.82 31.66
N SER A 100 16.71 11.41 32.18
CA SER A 100 16.16 10.07 31.88
C SER A 100 15.85 9.88 30.40
N TRP A 101 15.47 10.95 29.68
CA TRP A 101 15.22 10.90 28.24
C TRP A 101 16.53 10.83 27.43
N ILE A 102 17.57 11.54 27.87
CA ILE A 102 18.93 11.44 27.29
C ILE A 102 19.48 10.02 27.45
N GLU A 103 19.42 9.46 28.66
CA GLU A 103 19.92 8.12 28.96
C GLU A 103 19.21 7.03 28.14
N ARG A 104 17.94 7.24 27.82
CA ARG A 104 17.13 6.36 26.97
C ARG A 104 17.33 6.61 25.47
N GLY A 105 18.14 7.59 25.09
CA GLY A 105 18.35 7.97 23.69
C GLY A 105 17.08 8.48 23.00
N LEU A 106 16.16 9.12 23.74
CA LEU A 106 14.92 9.62 23.16
C LEU A 106 15.17 10.92 22.39
N VAL A 107 14.68 10.97 21.16
CA VAL A 107 14.69 12.18 20.32
C VAL A 107 13.26 12.69 20.21
N LEU A 108 13.03 13.96 20.55
CA LEU A 108 11.77 14.61 20.19
C LEU A 108 11.85 14.99 18.73
N ILE A 109 10.91 14.51 17.93
CA ILE A 109 10.74 15.00 16.57
C ILE A 109 9.53 15.94 16.59
N PRO A 110 9.71 17.24 16.31
CA PRO A 110 8.60 18.17 16.26
C PRO A 110 7.51 17.68 15.30
N ARG A 111 6.25 17.95 15.64
CA ARG A 111 5.11 17.51 14.83
C ARG A 111 5.17 17.99 13.39
N ALA A 112 5.74 19.17 13.15
CA ALA A 112 5.95 19.71 11.81
C ALA A 112 7.07 18.98 11.04
N ASP A 113 8.05 18.42 11.75
CA ASP A 113 9.23 17.76 11.18
C ASP A 113 9.01 16.26 10.94
N LEU A 114 7.98 15.68 11.57
CA LEU A 114 7.54 14.31 11.33
C LEU A 114 6.98 14.08 9.91
N GLY A 115 6.83 15.14 9.10
CA GLY A 115 6.06 15.11 7.87
C GLY A 115 4.63 14.61 8.12
N GLU A 116 3.91 14.21 7.07
CA GLU A 116 2.77 13.31 7.26
C GLU A 116 3.26 11.95 7.74
N SER A 117 3.59 11.82 9.02
CA SER A 117 3.97 10.53 9.56
C SER A 117 2.77 9.59 9.45
N THR A 118 3.01 8.39 8.92
CA THR A 118 2.03 7.28 8.91
C THR A 118 1.43 7.02 10.29
N VAL A 119 2.18 7.34 11.36
CA VAL A 119 1.72 7.28 12.75
C VAL A 119 0.56 8.23 13.01
N HIS A 120 0.61 9.49 12.55
CA HIS A 120 -0.47 10.45 12.73
C HIS A 120 -1.72 10.04 11.93
N ALA A 121 -1.55 9.75 10.64
CA ALA A 121 -2.63 9.29 9.76
C ALA A 121 -3.34 8.07 10.37
N ARG A 122 -2.57 7.09 10.85
CA ARG A 122 -3.08 5.92 11.57
C ARG A 122 -3.79 6.29 12.89
N GLN A 123 -3.27 7.24 13.66
CA GLN A 123 -3.87 7.67 14.93
C GLN A 123 -5.20 8.39 14.74
N ALA A 124 -5.30 9.23 13.71
CA ALA A 124 -6.50 9.97 13.32
C ALA A 124 -7.49 9.12 12.51
N ASN A 125 -7.07 7.93 12.05
CA ASN A 125 -7.78 7.10 11.09
C ASN A 125 -8.10 7.90 9.80
N GLU A 126 -7.10 8.60 9.31
CA GLU A 126 -7.14 9.38 8.08
C GLU A 126 -6.12 8.78 7.10
N ARG A 127 -6.41 8.86 5.81
CA ARG A 127 -5.49 8.47 4.76
C ARG A 127 -4.18 9.27 4.83
N THR A 128 -3.11 8.69 4.32
CA THR A 128 -1.86 9.42 4.02
C THR A 128 -1.91 10.05 2.63
N THR A 129 -1.06 11.04 2.35
CA THR A 129 -0.92 11.60 0.99
C THR A 129 -0.48 10.55 -0.01
N ASP A 130 0.40 9.62 0.37
CA ASP A 130 0.81 8.52 -0.51
C ASP A 130 -0.36 7.64 -0.93
N GLU A 131 -1.24 7.29 0.01
CA GLU A 131 -2.44 6.50 -0.28
C GLU A 131 -3.39 7.20 -1.25
N ILE A 132 -3.67 8.49 -1.01
CA ILE A 132 -4.58 9.21 -1.90
C ILE A 132 -3.94 9.43 -3.28
N ALA A 133 -2.64 9.71 -3.34
CA ALA A 133 -1.93 9.88 -4.60
C ALA A 133 -2.03 8.60 -5.44
N VAL A 134 -1.81 7.43 -4.82
CA VAL A 134 -1.99 6.14 -5.48
C VAL A 134 -3.43 5.97 -5.97
N LEU A 135 -4.44 6.31 -5.16
CA LEU A 135 -5.84 6.22 -5.58
C LEU A 135 -6.17 7.18 -6.75
N TYR A 136 -5.69 8.42 -6.73
CA TYR A 136 -5.88 9.37 -7.84
C TYR A 136 -5.25 8.87 -9.14
N THR A 137 -4.00 8.41 -9.08
CA THR A 137 -3.33 7.84 -10.25
C THR A 137 -4.12 6.66 -10.82
N ASN A 138 -4.57 5.75 -9.95
CA ASN A 138 -5.37 4.60 -10.37
C ASN A 138 -6.77 5.00 -10.87
N ALA A 139 -7.38 6.07 -10.35
CA ALA A 139 -8.65 6.59 -10.84
C ALA A 139 -8.52 7.13 -12.27
N VAL A 140 -7.41 7.82 -12.59
CA VAL A 140 -7.12 8.25 -13.98
C VAL A 140 -7.03 7.03 -14.89
N PHE A 141 -6.26 6.00 -14.52
CA PHE A 141 -6.15 4.77 -15.32
C PHE A 141 -7.49 4.03 -15.45
N TYR A 142 -8.28 3.96 -14.37
CA TYR A 142 -9.61 3.37 -14.39
C TYR A 142 -10.55 4.13 -15.35
N GLY A 143 -10.51 5.46 -15.35
CA GLY A 143 -11.29 6.28 -16.28
C GLY A 143 -10.85 6.09 -17.74
N LEU A 144 -9.54 5.99 -18.02
CA LEU A 144 -9.03 5.63 -19.34
C LEU A 144 -9.50 4.23 -19.76
N GLY A 145 -9.41 3.25 -18.87
CA GLY A 145 -9.90 1.89 -19.10
C GLY A 145 -11.41 1.84 -19.36
N THR A 146 -12.19 2.65 -18.64
CA THR A 146 -13.64 2.81 -18.87
C THR A 146 -13.91 3.42 -20.25
N GLY A 147 -13.10 4.38 -20.68
CA GLY A 147 -13.18 4.93 -22.05
C GLY A 147 -12.86 3.90 -23.14
N ALA A 148 -11.84 3.07 -22.93
CA ALA A 148 -11.51 1.98 -23.84
C ALA A 148 -12.64 0.94 -23.91
N TRP A 149 -13.22 0.58 -22.75
CA TRP A 149 -14.41 -0.26 -22.69
C TRP A 149 -15.58 0.36 -23.47
N LEU A 150 -15.87 1.64 -23.25
CA LEU A 150 -16.95 2.34 -23.95
C LEU A 150 -16.72 2.36 -25.47
N ALA A 151 -15.49 2.63 -25.91
CA ALA A 151 -15.15 2.61 -27.33
C ALA A 151 -15.37 1.23 -27.97
N ILE A 152 -15.13 0.14 -27.23
CA ILE A 152 -15.46 -1.22 -27.69
C ILE A 152 -16.99 -1.40 -27.79
N GLN A 153 -17.77 -0.86 -26.86
CA GLN A 153 -19.24 -1.00 -26.89
C GLN A 153 -19.90 -0.17 -28.00
N THR A 154 -19.33 0.99 -28.32
CA THR A 154 -19.98 1.95 -29.23
C THR A 154 -19.39 1.96 -30.64
N GLU A 155 -18.26 1.29 -30.87
CA GLU A 155 -17.52 1.24 -32.13
C GLU A 155 -17.46 2.60 -32.86
N PRO A 156 -16.86 3.64 -32.25
CA PRO A 156 -16.94 4.99 -32.79
C PRO A 156 -16.24 5.10 -34.15
N ASP A 157 -16.90 5.75 -35.12
CA ASP A 157 -16.38 5.95 -36.49
C ASP A 157 -15.18 6.92 -36.60
N SER A 158 -14.69 7.46 -35.47
CA SER A 158 -13.59 8.43 -35.46
C SER A 158 -12.68 8.30 -34.24
N ALA A 159 -11.41 8.66 -34.42
CA ALA A 159 -10.43 8.69 -33.34
C ALA A 159 -10.85 9.67 -32.22
N ALA A 160 -11.46 10.80 -32.56
CA ALA A 160 -11.98 11.75 -31.57
C ALA A 160 -13.10 11.11 -30.72
N GLY A 161 -13.99 10.35 -31.36
CA GLY A 161 -15.05 9.59 -30.68
C GLY A 161 -14.53 8.52 -29.73
N ALA A 162 -13.35 7.95 -30.00
CA ALA A 162 -12.70 7.00 -29.09
C ALA A 162 -11.91 7.70 -27.95
N ILE A 163 -11.17 8.77 -28.25
CA ILE A 163 -10.21 9.38 -27.32
C ILE A 163 -10.87 10.35 -26.34
N LEU A 164 -11.78 11.22 -26.81
CA LEU A 164 -12.36 12.26 -25.95
C LEU A 164 -13.16 11.70 -24.78
N PRO A 165 -14.01 10.65 -24.94
CA PRO A 165 -14.66 10.03 -23.79
C PRO A 165 -13.68 9.44 -22.79
N ALA A 166 -12.59 8.82 -23.24
CA ALA A 166 -11.57 8.27 -22.33
C ALA A 166 -10.89 9.36 -21.49
N LEU A 167 -10.52 10.49 -22.11
CA LEU A 167 -9.95 11.63 -21.37
C LEU A 167 -10.96 12.25 -20.41
N GLY A 168 -12.23 12.39 -20.84
CA GLY A 168 -13.31 12.89 -19.99
C GLY A 168 -13.57 11.99 -18.77
N LEU A 169 -13.60 10.67 -18.97
CA LEU A 169 -13.78 9.69 -17.91
C LEU A 169 -12.56 9.61 -16.98
N ALA A 170 -11.34 9.78 -17.50
CA ALA A 170 -10.12 9.87 -16.69
C ALA A 170 -10.17 11.06 -15.72
N GLY A 171 -10.52 12.25 -16.22
CA GLY A 171 -10.73 13.44 -15.39
C GLY A 171 -11.90 13.27 -14.42
N GLY A 172 -13.02 12.72 -14.90
CA GLY A 172 -14.21 12.46 -14.09
C GLY A 172 -13.96 11.48 -12.93
N ALA A 173 -13.19 10.42 -13.15
CA ALA A 173 -12.82 9.47 -12.10
C ALA A 173 -11.92 10.12 -11.03
N ALA A 174 -10.94 10.93 -11.42
CA ALA A 174 -10.12 11.70 -10.49
C ALA A 174 -10.97 12.70 -9.67
N LEU A 175 -11.91 13.41 -10.32
CA LEU A 175 -12.87 14.28 -9.64
C LEU A 175 -13.79 13.50 -8.68
N GLY A 176 -14.13 12.24 -9.02
CA GLY A 176 -14.86 11.34 -8.13
C GLY A 176 -14.09 11.04 -6.85
N VAL A 177 -12.80 10.74 -6.95
CA VAL A 177 -11.92 10.57 -5.78
C VAL A 177 -11.84 11.85 -4.95
N TYR A 178 -11.70 13.01 -5.61
CA TYR A 178 -11.74 14.31 -4.92
C TYR A 178 -13.04 14.53 -4.16
N ALA A 179 -14.19 14.26 -4.79
CA ALA A 179 -15.49 14.39 -4.14
C ALA A 179 -15.64 13.44 -2.94
N LEU A 180 -15.11 12.22 -3.04
CA LEU A 180 -15.11 11.24 -1.96
C LEU A 180 -14.22 11.64 -0.77
N ASP A 181 -13.09 12.31 -1.02
CA ASP A 181 -12.11 12.67 0.02
C ASP A 181 -12.32 14.09 0.61
N SER A 182 -12.97 15.02 -0.12
CA SER A 182 -13.05 16.45 0.25
C SER A 182 -13.96 16.76 1.45
N GLY A 183 -15.01 15.98 1.70
CA GLY A 183 -15.94 16.22 2.81
C GLY A 183 -15.50 15.59 4.13
N LYS A 184 -14.99 14.36 4.06
CA LYS A 184 -14.42 13.62 5.18
C LYS A 184 -13.27 12.79 4.60
N PRO A 185 -12.02 13.00 5.06
CA PRO A 185 -10.89 12.23 4.56
C PRO A 185 -11.19 10.74 4.63
N LEU A 186 -10.79 10.01 3.58
CA LEU A 186 -10.91 8.57 3.58
C LEU A 186 -10.14 7.97 4.77
N GLY A 187 -10.65 6.86 5.31
CA GLY A 187 -10.02 6.18 6.44
C GLY A 187 -8.63 5.65 6.08
N TYR A 188 -7.76 5.51 7.08
CA TYR A 188 -6.44 4.89 6.89
C TYR A 188 -6.57 3.49 6.28
N GLY A 189 -5.85 3.21 5.20
CA GLY A 189 -5.89 1.95 4.46
C GLY A 189 -7.05 1.83 3.45
N VAL A 190 -8.07 2.68 3.50
CA VAL A 190 -9.23 2.60 2.59
C VAL A 190 -8.86 2.87 1.14
N PRO A 191 -8.10 3.95 0.78
CA PRO A 191 -7.72 4.18 -0.61
C PRO A 191 -6.93 3.02 -1.20
N GLN A 192 -5.96 2.49 -0.45
CA GLN A 192 -5.17 1.34 -0.89
C GLN A 192 -6.02 0.07 -1.02
N SER A 193 -7.02 -0.12 -0.15
CA SER A 193 -7.97 -1.24 -0.26
C SER A 193 -8.84 -1.16 -1.52
N MET A 194 -9.30 0.04 -1.90
CA MET A 194 -10.00 0.25 -3.17
C MET A 194 -9.13 -0.12 -4.36
N VAL A 195 -7.88 0.34 -4.37
CA VAL A 195 -6.92 0.05 -5.45
C VAL A 195 -6.61 -1.44 -5.52
N THR A 196 -6.32 -2.08 -4.39
CA THR A 196 -6.12 -3.53 -4.32
C THR A 196 -7.34 -4.28 -4.85
N GLY A 197 -8.54 -3.91 -4.39
CA GLY A 197 -9.78 -4.54 -4.83
C GLY A 197 -9.99 -4.41 -6.34
N MET A 198 -9.74 -3.22 -6.90
CA MET A 198 -9.78 -2.96 -8.33
C MET A 198 -8.85 -3.89 -9.11
N TYR A 199 -7.61 -4.07 -8.65
CA TYR A 199 -6.65 -4.96 -9.30
C TYR A 199 -7.05 -6.43 -9.21
N ILE A 200 -7.50 -6.91 -8.05
CA ILE A 200 -7.97 -8.30 -7.92
C ILE A 200 -9.15 -8.54 -8.86
N GLY A 201 -10.12 -7.61 -8.88
CA GLY A 201 -11.26 -7.70 -9.79
C GLY A 201 -10.87 -7.66 -11.26
N LEU A 202 -9.86 -6.85 -11.62
CA LEU A 202 -9.28 -6.84 -12.97
C LEU A 202 -8.63 -8.19 -13.31
N TYR A 203 -7.85 -8.77 -12.39
CA TYR A 203 -7.19 -10.06 -12.59
C TYR A 203 -8.22 -11.19 -12.77
N GLU A 204 -9.27 -11.22 -11.97
CA GLU A 204 -10.38 -12.15 -12.13
C GLU A 204 -11.04 -11.99 -13.51
N GLY A 205 -11.37 -10.75 -13.90
CA GLY A 205 -11.96 -10.46 -15.20
C GLY A 205 -11.11 -10.95 -16.37
N ILE A 206 -9.78 -10.75 -16.30
CA ILE A 206 -8.84 -11.27 -17.31
C ILE A 206 -8.80 -12.80 -17.26
N ALA A 207 -8.60 -13.40 -16.09
CA ALA A 207 -8.42 -14.85 -15.97
C ALA A 207 -9.65 -15.62 -16.44
N TRP A 208 -10.86 -15.20 -16.04
CA TRP A 208 -12.11 -15.85 -16.44
C TRP A 208 -12.42 -15.68 -17.92
N THR A 209 -12.17 -14.49 -18.48
CA THR A 209 -12.39 -14.28 -19.92
C THR A 209 -11.43 -15.12 -20.74
N VAL A 210 -10.14 -15.14 -20.41
CA VAL A 210 -9.16 -15.92 -21.18
C VAL A 210 -9.38 -17.42 -21.01
N TRP A 211 -9.71 -17.89 -19.80
CA TRP A 211 -10.10 -19.29 -19.60
C TRP A 211 -11.34 -19.68 -20.40
N ASN A 212 -12.37 -18.82 -20.44
CA ASN A 212 -13.55 -19.10 -21.26
C ASN A 212 -13.20 -19.17 -22.75
N GLN A 213 -12.29 -18.29 -23.22
CA GLN A 213 -11.84 -18.28 -24.61
C GLN A 213 -11.00 -19.50 -24.99
N SER A 214 -10.27 -20.10 -24.05
CA SER A 214 -9.49 -21.31 -24.33
C SER A 214 -10.36 -22.57 -24.47
N GLN A 215 -11.53 -22.61 -23.80
CA GLN A 215 -12.44 -23.77 -23.83
C GLN A 215 -13.22 -23.91 -25.15
N HIS A 216 -13.44 -22.80 -25.87
CA HIS A 216 -14.36 -22.76 -26.99
C HIS A 216 -13.63 -22.70 -28.34
N ARG A 217 -14.24 -23.32 -29.36
CA ARG A 217 -13.82 -23.08 -30.75
C ARG A 217 -14.16 -21.63 -31.12
N SER A 218 -13.38 -21.03 -32.02
CA SER A 218 -13.38 -19.58 -32.30
C SER A 218 -14.75 -18.94 -32.63
N TYR A 219 -15.76 -19.71 -33.01
CA TYR A 219 -17.11 -19.22 -33.32
C TYR A 219 -18.08 -19.27 -32.11
N GLU A 220 -17.72 -19.94 -31.02
CA GLU A 220 -18.46 -20.00 -29.74
C GLU A 220 -17.82 -19.08 -28.67
N ALA A 221 -16.70 -18.45 -29.03
CA ALA A 221 -15.98 -17.47 -28.23
C ALA A 221 -16.87 -16.30 -27.80
N TRP A 222 -16.64 -15.78 -26.59
CA TRP A 222 -17.26 -14.51 -26.18
C TRP A 222 -16.86 -13.38 -27.12
N SER A 223 -17.81 -12.50 -27.41
CA SER A 223 -17.57 -11.32 -28.22
C SER A 223 -16.58 -10.37 -27.53
N GLY A 224 -15.96 -9.46 -28.29
CA GLY A 224 -15.01 -8.50 -27.74
C GLY A 224 -15.65 -7.58 -26.69
N GLU A 225 -16.91 -7.22 -26.90
CA GLU A 225 -17.74 -6.44 -25.99
C GLU A 225 -17.99 -7.19 -24.68
N THR A 226 -18.25 -8.49 -24.75
CA THR A 226 -18.46 -9.35 -23.58
C THR A 226 -17.17 -9.46 -22.77
N VAL A 227 -16.03 -9.72 -23.43
CA VAL A 227 -14.72 -9.78 -22.78
C VAL A 227 -14.39 -8.44 -22.11
N ALA A 228 -14.54 -7.33 -22.82
CA ALA A 228 -14.27 -6.00 -22.29
C ALA A 228 -15.16 -5.70 -21.08
N THR A 229 -16.44 -6.06 -21.14
CA THR A 229 -17.40 -5.86 -20.03
C THR A 229 -17.05 -6.70 -18.80
N MET A 230 -16.59 -7.93 -18.98
CA MET A 230 -16.17 -8.79 -17.87
C MET A 230 -14.90 -8.23 -17.19
N ILE A 231 -13.92 -7.77 -17.95
CA ILE A 231 -12.69 -7.17 -17.43
C ILE A 231 -12.99 -5.87 -16.68
N TRP A 232 -13.72 -4.94 -17.33
CA TRP A 232 -14.11 -3.68 -16.72
C TRP A 232 -15.01 -3.89 -15.49
N GLY A 233 -16.04 -4.73 -15.62
CA GLY A 233 -16.99 -5.04 -14.55
C GLY A 233 -16.31 -5.68 -13.34
N GLY A 234 -15.36 -6.59 -13.57
CA GLY A 234 -14.53 -7.17 -12.52
C GLY A 234 -13.76 -6.09 -11.74
N ALA A 235 -13.06 -5.20 -12.45
CA ALA A 235 -12.33 -4.10 -11.82
C ALA A 235 -13.25 -3.16 -11.01
N THR A 236 -14.41 -2.81 -11.56
CA THR A 236 -15.41 -1.95 -10.90
C THR A 236 -15.97 -2.58 -9.62
N VAL A 237 -16.40 -3.84 -9.69
CA VAL A 237 -16.90 -4.60 -8.53
C VAL A 237 -15.79 -4.76 -7.49
N GLY A 238 -14.57 -5.05 -7.93
CA GLY A 238 -13.40 -5.15 -7.08
C GLY A 238 -13.10 -3.83 -6.34
N LEU A 239 -13.12 -2.70 -7.05
CA LEU A 239 -12.91 -1.37 -6.47
C LEU A 239 -13.93 -1.08 -5.37
N ALA A 240 -15.22 -1.31 -5.67
CA ALA A 240 -16.31 -1.11 -4.72
C ALA A 240 -16.19 -2.04 -3.51
N ALA A 241 -15.94 -3.34 -3.72
CA ALA A 241 -15.73 -4.31 -2.65
C ALA A 241 -14.52 -3.96 -1.79
N GLY A 242 -13.42 -3.52 -2.39
CA GLY A 242 -12.22 -3.06 -1.70
C GLY A 242 -12.50 -1.85 -0.81
N GLY A 243 -13.26 -0.87 -1.29
CA GLY A 243 -13.69 0.29 -0.50
C GLY A 243 -14.59 -0.08 0.67
N LEU A 244 -15.58 -0.96 0.43
CA LEU A 244 -16.49 -1.46 1.46
C LEU A 244 -15.75 -2.24 2.54
N ILE A 245 -14.89 -3.21 2.16
CA ILE A 245 -14.11 -4.01 3.10
C ILE A 245 -13.13 -3.15 3.89
N GLY A 246 -12.43 -2.23 3.22
CA GLY A 246 -11.48 -1.32 3.84
C GLY A 246 -12.16 -0.44 4.89
N THR A 247 -13.33 0.11 4.57
CA THR A 247 -14.13 0.94 5.48
C THR A 247 -14.71 0.13 6.64
N ALA A 248 -15.24 -1.06 6.37
CA ALA A 248 -15.97 -1.85 7.35
C ALA A 248 -15.06 -2.59 8.34
N ARG A 249 -13.90 -3.09 7.90
CA ARG A 249 -13.01 -3.88 8.76
C ARG A 249 -11.84 -3.09 9.34
N GLY A 250 -11.54 -1.93 8.76
CA GLY A 250 -10.26 -1.27 8.99
C GLY A 250 -9.12 -2.11 8.44
N THR A 251 -8.24 -1.50 7.68
CA THR A 251 -7.01 -2.15 7.24
C THR A 251 -5.89 -1.14 7.29
N THR A 252 -4.67 -1.61 7.11
CA THR A 252 -3.53 -0.73 6.88
C THR A 252 -3.18 -0.74 5.40
N PRO A 253 -2.59 0.34 4.85
CA PRO A 253 -2.19 0.39 3.45
C PRO A 253 -1.30 -0.79 3.07
N GLY A 254 -0.31 -1.12 3.91
CA GLY A 254 0.62 -2.19 3.59
C GLY A 254 -0.03 -3.58 3.60
N ARG A 255 -0.94 -3.87 4.53
CA ARG A 255 -1.77 -5.09 4.50
C ARG A 255 -2.63 -5.19 3.25
N ALA A 256 -3.34 -4.13 2.87
CA ALA A 256 -4.15 -4.13 1.64
C ALA A 256 -3.28 -4.34 0.39
N SER A 257 -2.12 -3.67 0.32
CA SER A 257 -1.16 -3.87 -0.78
C SER A 257 -0.64 -5.31 -0.83
N PHE A 258 -0.35 -5.92 0.33
CA PHE A 258 0.12 -7.30 0.43
C PHE A 258 -0.90 -8.32 -0.09
N VAL A 259 -2.20 -8.11 0.16
CA VAL A 259 -3.26 -8.96 -0.40
C VAL A 259 -3.25 -8.92 -1.94
N GLY A 260 -3.13 -7.73 -2.53
CA GLY A 260 -3.04 -7.56 -3.99
C GLY A 260 -1.79 -8.24 -4.58
N SER A 261 -0.63 -8.02 -3.95
CA SER A 261 0.63 -8.66 -4.33
C SER A 261 0.55 -10.20 -4.26
N ALA A 262 0.03 -10.75 -3.15
CA ALA A 262 -0.15 -12.18 -2.98
C ALA A 262 -1.09 -12.78 -4.05
N SER A 263 -2.17 -12.08 -4.39
CA SER A 263 -3.09 -12.44 -5.47
C SER A 263 -2.39 -12.51 -6.83
N LEU A 264 -1.68 -11.44 -7.22
CA LEU A 264 -0.94 -11.36 -8.47
C LEU A 264 0.10 -12.48 -8.59
N TRP A 265 0.99 -12.60 -7.61
CA TRP A 265 2.10 -13.53 -7.70
C TRP A 265 1.67 -14.99 -7.64
N SER A 266 0.61 -15.30 -6.89
CA SER A 266 0.03 -16.64 -6.88
C SER A 266 -0.54 -17.01 -8.26
N ALA A 267 -1.20 -16.07 -8.93
CA ALA A 267 -1.71 -16.26 -10.28
C ALA A 267 -0.58 -16.49 -11.31
N VAL A 268 0.48 -15.67 -11.25
CA VAL A 268 1.66 -15.80 -12.13
C VAL A 268 2.35 -17.15 -11.91
N VAL A 269 2.69 -17.49 -10.66
CA VAL A 269 3.38 -18.75 -10.33
C VAL A 269 2.51 -19.94 -10.70
N ALA A 270 1.21 -19.94 -10.34
CA ALA A 270 0.31 -21.06 -10.65
C ALA A 270 0.15 -21.26 -12.16
N GLY A 271 0.01 -20.18 -12.94
CA GLY A 271 -0.11 -20.24 -14.39
C GLY A 271 1.12 -20.86 -15.04
N PHE A 272 2.31 -20.28 -14.82
CA PHE A 272 3.54 -20.78 -15.44
C PHE A 272 3.92 -22.18 -14.96
N LEU A 273 3.77 -22.48 -13.66
CA LEU A 273 4.02 -23.82 -13.16
C LEU A 273 3.08 -24.85 -13.79
N THR A 274 1.78 -24.53 -13.89
CA THR A 274 0.79 -25.42 -14.52
C THR A 274 1.12 -25.65 -15.99
N SER A 275 1.38 -24.56 -16.75
CA SER A 275 1.77 -24.64 -18.17
C SER A 275 2.96 -25.57 -18.38
N ALA A 276 3.92 -25.58 -17.46
CA ALA A 276 5.10 -26.42 -17.58
C ALA A 276 4.86 -27.91 -17.31
N ILE A 277 3.96 -28.25 -16.38
CA ILE A 277 3.78 -29.63 -15.90
C ILE A 277 2.63 -30.38 -16.58
N VAL A 278 1.64 -29.68 -17.12
CA VAL A 278 0.53 -30.34 -17.80
C VAL A 278 0.95 -30.85 -19.19
N PRO A 279 0.33 -31.93 -19.69
CA PRO A 279 0.56 -32.39 -21.06
C PRO A 279 0.34 -31.28 -22.08
N LYS A 280 1.20 -31.22 -23.11
CA LYS A 280 1.07 -30.33 -24.28
C LYS A 280 0.00 -30.85 -25.24
N ASP A 281 -1.26 -30.80 -24.81
CA ASP A 281 -2.44 -31.16 -25.58
C ASP A 281 -3.29 -29.91 -25.91
N ASP A 282 -4.41 -30.11 -26.59
CA ASP A 282 -5.37 -29.06 -26.93
C ASP A 282 -6.03 -28.39 -25.71
N LYS A 283 -5.80 -28.93 -24.50
CA LYS A 283 -6.34 -28.45 -23.23
C LYS A 283 -5.27 -27.86 -22.31
N GLN A 284 -4.04 -27.66 -22.79
CA GLN A 284 -2.98 -27.04 -21.98
C GLN A 284 -3.36 -25.63 -21.54
N ASP A 285 -3.84 -24.81 -22.47
CA ASP A 285 -4.23 -23.41 -22.20
C ASP A 285 -5.39 -23.35 -21.20
N ASP A 286 -6.37 -24.24 -21.34
CA ASP A 286 -7.49 -24.40 -20.42
C ASP A 286 -7.05 -24.62 -18.97
N ARG A 287 -6.17 -25.61 -18.77
CA ARG A 287 -5.67 -25.95 -17.43
C ARG A 287 -4.83 -24.80 -16.87
N THR A 288 -4.05 -24.14 -17.72
CA THR A 288 -3.18 -23.03 -17.35
C THR A 288 -3.99 -21.82 -16.87
N TRP A 289 -4.99 -21.39 -17.64
CA TRP A 289 -5.80 -20.23 -17.27
C TRP A 289 -6.76 -20.51 -16.11
N LEU A 290 -7.23 -21.75 -15.97
CA LEU A 290 -7.93 -22.16 -14.75
C LEU A 290 -7.03 -22.05 -13.52
N ALA A 291 -5.77 -22.49 -13.62
CA ALA A 291 -4.81 -22.36 -12.53
C ALA A 291 -4.49 -20.88 -12.21
N VAL A 292 -4.42 -20.01 -13.21
CA VAL A 292 -4.30 -18.55 -13.01
C VAL A 292 -5.50 -18.04 -12.21
N ALA A 293 -6.74 -18.32 -12.63
CA ALA A 293 -7.95 -17.87 -11.94
C ALA A 293 -8.01 -18.36 -10.48
N LEU A 294 -7.69 -19.64 -10.26
CA LEU A 294 -7.59 -20.20 -8.91
C LEU A 294 -6.46 -19.56 -8.10
N GLY A 295 -5.34 -19.24 -8.74
CA GLY A 295 -4.19 -18.58 -8.14
C GLY A 295 -4.51 -17.16 -7.65
N VAL A 296 -5.25 -16.36 -8.43
CA VAL A 296 -5.71 -15.01 -8.03
C VAL A 296 -6.49 -15.08 -6.71
N ASN A 297 -7.49 -15.97 -6.64
CA ASN A 297 -8.34 -16.18 -5.47
C ASN A 297 -7.55 -16.74 -4.27
N ALA A 298 -6.75 -17.79 -4.48
CA ALA A 298 -5.97 -18.42 -3.43
C ALA A 298 -4.94 -17.43 -2.84
N GLY A 299 -4.29 -16.64 -3.69
CA GLY A 299 -3.36 -15.60 -3.27
C GLY A 299 -4.03 -14.47 -2.51
N ALA A 300 -5.20 -14.00 -2.94
CA ALA A 300 -5.97 -12.98 -2.22
C ALA A 300 -6.40 -13.48 -0.83
N ILE A 301 -6.95 -14.69 -0.74
CA ILE A 301 -7.39 -15.28 0.53
C ILE A 301 -6.19 -15.54 1.44
N GLY A 302 -5.13 -16.18 0.93
CA GLY A 302 -3.91 -16.47 1.68
C GLY A 302 -3.22 -15.19 2.15
N GLY A 303 -3.14 -14.19 1.28
CA GLY A 303 -2.64 -12.86 1.59
C GLY A 303 -3.45 -12.20 2.70
N ALA A 304 -4.78 -12.25 2.66
CA ALA A 304 -5.64 -11.65 3.68
C ALA A 304 -5.48 -12.33 5.05
N LEU A 305 -5.36 -13.66 5.07
CA LEU A 305 -5.12 -14.44 6.29
C LEU A 305 -3.73 -14.15 6.89
N ALA A 306 -2.69 -14.04 6.05
CA ALA A 306 -1.32 -13.80 6.50
C ALA A 306 -1.02 -12.33 6.83
N ALA A 307 -1.73 -11.37 6.21
CA ALA A 307 -1.49 -9.94 6.35
C ALA A 307 -1.54 -9.48 7.82
N GLY A 308 -2.39 -10.10 8.64
CA GLY A 308 -2.50 -9.80 10.07
C GLY A 308 -1.19 -10.04 10.85
N GLY A 309 -0.56 -11.19 10.62
CA GLY A 309 0.68 -11.56 11.34
C GLY A 309 1.92 -10.86 10.79
N VAL A 310 1.95 -10.62 9.48
CA VAL A 310 3.09 -9.98 8.82
C VAL A 310 3.08 -8.47 9.01
N SER A 311 1.91 -7.85 8.83
CA SER A 311 1.70 -6.40 8.88
C SER A 311 2.78 -5.63 8.10
N PRO A 312 2.99 -5.91 6.81
CA PRO A 312 4.04 -5.24 6.05
C PRO A 312 3.67 -3.78 5.81
N THR A 313 4.66 -2.90 5.61
CA THR A 313 4.45 -1.56 5.06
C THR A 313 4.27 -1.63 3.53
N VAL A 314 3.69 -0.58 2.92
CA VAL A 314 3.58 -0.48 1.44
C VAL A 314 4.96 -0.58 0.78
N ALA A 315 5.98 0.08 1.36
CA ALA A 315 7.35 0.01 0.87
C ALA A 315 7.88 -1.42 0.83
N ARG A 316 7.65 -2.20 1.90
CA ARG A 316 8.05 -3.61 1.95
C ARG A 316 7.37 -4.41 0.83
N VAL A 317 6.06 -4.23 0.62
CA VAL A 317 5.34 -4.93 -0.45
C VAL A 317 5.89 -4.57 -1.83
N ARG A 318 6.17 -3.29 -2.10
CA ARG A 318 6.80 -2.86 -3.36
C ARG A 318 8.16 -3.53 -3.59
N PHE A 319 8.98 -3.69 -2.56
CA PHE A 319 10.24 -4.44 -2.68
C PHE A 319 10.01 -5.93 -2.96
N LEU A 320 8.96 -6.55 -2.40
CA LEU A 320 8.57 -7.92 -2.75
C LEU A 320 8.21 -8.00 -4.24
N ASP A 321 7.34 -7.10 -4.71
CA ASP A 321 6.92 -7.05 -6.11
C ASP A 321 8.12 -6.85 -7.06
N LEU A 322 9.03 -5.92 -6.72
CA LEU A 322 10.27 -5.73 -7.47
C LEU A 322 11.16 -6.98 -7.46
N GLY A 323 11.21 -7.71 -6.34
CA GLY A 323 11.89 -9.00 -6.24
C GLY A 323 11.29 -10.03 -7.19
N GLY A 324 9.97 -10.18 -7.21
CA GLY A 324 9.28 -11.07 -8.13
C GLY A 324 9.52 -10.70 -9.59
N ILE A 325 9.45 -9.41 -9.94
CA ILE A 325 9.72 -8.91 -11.30
C ILE A 325 11.17 -9.17 -11.69
N ALA A 326 12.13 -8.84 -10.83
CA ALA A 326 13.54 -9.06 -11.08
C ALA A 326 13.84 -10.56 -11.28
N GLY A 327 13.26 -11.42 -10.43
CA GLY A 327 13.38 -12.86 -10.56
C GLY A 327 12.80 -13.40 -11.87
N LEU A 328 11.61 -12.91 -12.25
CA LEU A 328 10.98 -13.24 -13.53
C LEU A 328 11.84 -12.80 -14.72
N LEU A 329 12.35 -11.56 -14.71
CA LEU A 329 13.17 -11.01 -15.79
C LEU A 329 14.52 -11.70 -15.91
N VAL A 330 15.19 -12.00 -14.80
CA VAL A 330 16.46 -12.72 -14.81
C VAL A 330 16.25 -14.13 -15.34
N ALA A 331 15.34 -14.91 -14.76
CA ALA A 331 15.17 -16.30 -15.18
C ALA A 331 14.52 -16.43 -16.56
N GLY A 332 13.45 -15.67 -16.83
CA GLY A 332 12.77 -15.66 -18.13
C GLY A 332 13.64 -15.05 -19.23
N GLY A 333 14.33 -13.93 -18.96
CA GLY A 333 15.20 -13.26 -19.92
C GLY A 333 16.44 -14.07 -20.27
N LEU A 334 17.14 -14.65 -19.29
CA LEU A 334 18.26 -15.56 -19.55
C LEU A 334 17.81 -16.79 -20.34
N TYR A 335 16.64 -17.33 -20.03
CA TYR A 335 16.11 -18.46 -20.77
C TYR A 335 15.81 -18.13 -22.23
N VAL A 336 15.10 -17.02 -22.48
CA VAL A 336 14.81 -16.56 -23.85
C VAL A 336 16.10 -16.25 -24.62
N ALA A 337 17.10 -15.66 -23.96
CA ALA A 337 18.41 -15.40 -24.57
C ALA A 337 19.21 -16.66 -24.91
N SER A 338 18.92 -17.80 -24.26
CA SER A 338 19.59 -19.08 -24.51
C SER A 338 19.06 -19.86 -25.72
N GLU A 339 18.14 -19.29 -26.50
CA GLU A 339 17.53 -19.90 -27.71
C GLU A 339 17.02 -21.32 -27.51
N SER A 340 16.45 -21.60 -26.34
CA SER A 340 15.92 -22.92 -26.04
C SER A 340 14.45 -23.06 -26.50
N ASP A 341 14.21 -23.98 -27.45
CA ASP A 341 12.87 -24.37 -27.93
C ASP A 341 12.03 -25.17 -26.92
N ASN A 342 12.53 -25.37 -25.70
CA ASN A 342 11.83 -26.12 -24.66
C ASN A 342 10.86 -25.21 -23.87
N ASP A 343 9.58 -25.16 -24.24
CA ASP A 343 8.60 -24.35 -23.49
C ASP A 343 8.48 -24.75 -22.01
N THR A 344 8.62 -26.04 -21.68
CA THR A 344 8.48 -26.51 -20.29
C THR A 344 9.57 -25.92 -19.40
N ALA A 345 10.83 -25.97 -19.85
CA ALA A 345 11.91 -25.39 -19.07
C ALA A 345 11.86 -23.84 -19.07
N ARG A 346 11.24 -23.20 -20.07
CA ARG A 346 10.97 -21.75 -20.05
C ARG A 346 10.02 -21.40 -18.92
N ASP A 347 8.87 -22.08 -18.91
CA ASP A 347 7.79 -21.77 -17.98
C ASP A 347 8.18 -22.14 -16.53
N LEU A 348 8.93 -23.23 -16.33
CA LEU A 348 9.58 -23.53 -15.04
C LEU A 348 10.58 -22.45 -14.63
N SER A 349 11.40 -21.95 -15.56
CA SER A 349 12.38 -20.89 -15.26
C SER A 349 11.68 -19.60 -14.86
N ILE A 350 10.62 -19.20 -15.57
CA ILE A 350 9.82 -18.01 -15.23
C ILE A 350 9.18 -18.16 -13.84
N SER A 351 8.46 -19.26 -13.60
CA SER A 351 7.80 -19.51 -12.32
C SER A 351 8.80 -19.60 -11.16
N GLY A 352 9.89 -20.34 -11.34
CA GLY A 352 10.94 -20.53 -10.35
C GLY A 352 11.69 -19.22 -10.06
N GLY A 353 11.98 -18.44 -11.11
CA GLY A 353 12.60 -17.13 -11.00
C GLY A 353 11.76 -16.15 -10.22
N ALA A 354 10.47 -16.01 -10.55
CA ALA A 354 9.55 -15.16 -9.81
C ALA A 354 9.47 -15.55 -8.32
N ALA A 355 9.29 -16.84 -8.03
CA ALA A 355 9.23 -17.35 -6.65
C ALA A 355 10.55 -17.12 -5.88
N ALA A 356 11.69 -17.37 -6.51
CA ALA A 356 13.00 -17.12 -5.90
C ALA A 356 13.23 -15.62 -5.63
N GLY A 357 12.84 -14.76 -6.58
CA GLY A 357 12.93 -13.31 -6.43
C GLY A 357 12.08 -12.77 -5.28
N LEU A 358 10.85 -13.25 -5.15
CA LEU A 358 9.98 -12.95 -4.01
C LEU A 358 10.60 -13.42 -2.69
N ALA A 359 11.15 -14.64 -2.65
CA ALA A 359 11.78 -15.17 -1.44
C ALA A 359 13.01 -14.35 -1.02
N VAL A 360 13.87 -13.98 -1.97
CA VAL A 360 15.05 -13.13 -1.70
C VAL A 360 14.61 -11.76 -1.17
N ALA A 361 13.64 -11.11 -1.83
CA ALA A 361 13.12 -9.83 -1.36
C ALA A 361 12.45 -9.93 0.01
N TRP A 362 11.78 -11.06 0.31
CA TRP A 362 11.19 -11.31 1.62
C TRP A 362 12.21 -11.32 2.74
N PHE A 363 13.30 -12.08 2.56
CA PHE A 363 14.38 -12.14 3.55
C PHE A 363 15.15 -10.83 3.64
N ALA A 364 15.37 -10.14 2.51
CA ALA A 364 16.05 -8.85 2.49
C ALA A 364 15.27 -7.75 3.22
N THR A 365 13.94 -7.85 3.26
CA THR A 365 13.06 -6.82 3.86
C THR A 365 12.51 -7.20 5.24
N GLN A 366 12.96 -8.30 5.84
CA GLN A 366 12.42 -8.80 7.12
C GLN A 366 12.57 -7.81 8.29
N GLY A 367 13.59 -6.95 8.25
CA GLY A 367 13.86 -5.93 9.27
C GLY A 367 13.09 -4.61 9.07
N MET A 368 12.31 -4.47 8.00
CA MET A 368 11.54 -3.24 7.77
C MET A 368 10.43 -3.08 8.84
N PRO A 369 10.07 -1.84 9.20
CA PRO A 369 9.01 -1.57 10.17
C PRO A 369 7.69 -2.24 9.78
N LYS A 370 6.88 -2.59 10.79
CA LYS A 370 5.53 -3.12 10.62
C LYS A 370 4.48 -2.00 10.55
N ASP A 371 3.47 -2.23 9.73
CA ASP A 371 2.28 -1.40 9.61
C ASP A 371 1.11 -2.08 10.32
N GLU A 372 1.06 -1.95 11.64
CA GLU A 372 0.01 -2.57 12.45
C GLU A 372 -1.20 -1.63 12.57
N PRO A 373 -2.44 -2.14 12.44
CA PRO A 373 -3.63 -1.34 12.63
C PRO A 373 -3.70 -0.87 14.08
N LYS A 374 -4.27 0.31 14.30
CA LYS A 374 -4.73 0.69 15.64
C LYS A 374 -5.77 -0.36 16.05
N THR A 375 -5.65 -0.87 17.27
CA THR A 375 -6.50 -1.90 17.92
C THR A 375 -7.85 -2.10 17.21
N PRO A 376 -8.21 -3.34 16.80
CA PRO A 376 -9.35 -3.58 15.91
C PRO A 376 -10.53 -2.76 16.39
N ALA A 377 -10.96 -1.80 15.57
CA ALA A 377 -12.17 -1.07 15.87
C ALA A 377 -13.26 -2.13 16.04
N THR A 378 -13.73 -2.30 17.27
CA THR A 378 -14.93 -3.07 17.53
C THR A 378 -16.04 -2.25 16.89
N VAL A 379 -16.28 -2.46 15.59
CA VAL A 379 -17.38 -1.82 14.88
C VAL A 379 -18.64 -2.46 15.44
N ALA A 380 -19.14 -1.88 16.54
CA ALA A 380 -20.41 -2.25 17.12
C ALA A 380 -21.50 -1.91 16.11
N GLY A 381 -22.14 -2.93 15.54
CA GLY A 381 -23.42 -2.78 14.85
C GLY A 381 -23.43 -2.95 13.33
N VAL A 382 -22.32 -3.24 12.66
CA VAL A 382 -22.38 -3.69 11.25
C VAL A 382 -22.28 -5.20 11.20
N ALA A 383 -23.44 -5.88 11.22
CA ALA A 383 -23.54 -7.31 10.96
C ALA A 383 -23.22 -7.57 9.48
N MET A 384 -21.93 -7.61 9.14
CA MET A 384 -21.50 -7.89 7.78
C MET A 384 -21.99 -9.29 7.36
N PRO A 385 -22.30 -9.47 6.06
CA PRO A 385 -22.62 -10.78 5.55
C PRO A 385 -21.46 -11.74 5.81
N ASN A 386 -21.75 -12.81 6.54
CA ASN A 386 -20.85 -13.92 6.70
C ASN A 386 -20.77 -14.64 5.37
N LEU A 387 -19.53 -14.82 4.91
CA LEU A 387 -19.22 -15.63 3.74
C LEU A 387 -19.08 -17.06 4.24
N SER A 388 -20.05 -17.93 3.94
CA SER A 388 -19.91 -19.36 4.19
C SER A 388 -19.48 -20.07 2.92
N LEU A 389 -18.48 -20.92 3.05
CA LEU A 389 -18.23 -21.98 2.10
C LEU A 389 -18.83 -23.26 2.68
N VAL A 390 -19.90 -23.77 2.08
CA VAL A 390 -20.52 -25.04 2.51
C VAL A 390 -20.18 -26.11 1.48
N PRO A 391 -19.50 -27.22 1.86
CA PRO A 391 -19.28 -28.32 0.95
C PRO A 391 -20.62 -29.00 0.63
N VAL A 392 -20.84 -29.30 -0.65
CA VAL A 392 -22.01 -30.03 -1.14
C VAL A 392 -21.58 -31.27 -1.92
N ARG A 393 -22.47 -32.25 -2.08
CA ARG A 393 -22.14 -33.46 -2.83
C ARG A 393 -21.89 -33.09 -4.31
N GLY A 394 -20.63 -33.15 -4.74
CA GLY A 394 -20.21 -32.74 -6.09
C GLY A 394 -19.62 -31.33 -6.20
N GLY A 395 -19.39 -30.60 -5.10
CA GLY A 395 -18.75 -29.29 -5.15
C GLY A 395 -18.78 -28.51 -3.83
N ALA A 396 -18.75 -27.18 -3.92
CA ALA A 396 -18.95 -26.28 -2.80
C ALA A 396 -19.89 -25.14 -3.22
N THR A 397 -20.72 -24.69 -2.28
CA THR A 397 -21.55 -23.50 -2.46
C THR A 397 -20.95 -22.35 -1.67
N LEU A 398 -20.76 -21.20 -2.33
CA LEU A 398 -20.40 -19.94 -1.70
C LEU A 398 -21.70 -19.19 -1.36
N GLY A 399 -21.90 -18.87 -0.09
CA GLY A 399 -23.07 -18.12 0.38
C GLY A 399 -22.65 -16.84 1.10
N LEU A 400 -23.38 -15.74 0.86
CA LEU A 400 -23.34 -14.54 1.68
C LEU A 400 -24.63 -14.51 2.53
N HIS A 401 -24.53 -14.38 3.86
CA HIS A 401 -25.69 -14.22 4.75
C HIS A 401 -25.40 -13.19 5.82
N GLY A 402 -26.24 -12.16 5.92
CA GLY A 402 -26.18 -11.10 6.92
C GLY A 402 -27.57 -10.53 7.18
N TYR A 403 -27.72 -9.74 8.24
CA TYR A 403 -28.91 -8.93 8.46
C TYR A 403 -28.77 -7.65 7.62
N PHE A 404 -29.72 -7.41 6.72
CA PHE A 404 -29.76 -6.21 5.87
C PHE A 404 -30.53 -5.07 6.56
#